data_AF-A0A0J6WRV6-F1
#
_entry.id   AF-A0A0J6WRV6-F1
#
_cell.length_a   1.000
_cell.length_b   1.000
_cell.length_c   1.000
_cell.angle_alpha   90.00
_cell.angle_beta   90.00
_cell.angle_gamma   90.00
#
_symmetry.space_group_name_H-M   'P 1'
#
loop_
_entity.id
_entity.type
_entity.pdbx_description
1 polymer ?
#
loop_
_entity_poly.entity_id
_entity_poly.type
_entity_poly.pdbx_seq_one_letter_code
_entity_poly.pdbx_strand_id
1 'polypeptide(L)'
;MTVEQLASEIAKGLINTGVEGPFDALSCSTAGDYPSVGVSQWEGPRCDDLLGRIPGGDHFQGRSYSDIENAGELQALKDLLGSDAGQAAQQQKLAEDCQNYVNSLQEIQSMDQSRPMIYAGMWCPTSDSVVKAFLQRREERGYNLRDLSVMRDMFYNEYANAAGCEDYAAGYQNRATATYDYVANLDLSQYGE
;
A
#
# COMPACT_ATOMS: atom_id res chain seq x y z
N MET A 1 15.05 -7.10 -10.63
CA MET A 1 14.72 -5.67 -10.37
C MET A 1 15.44 -5.14 -9.12
N THR A 2 15.65 -3.81 -8.99
CA THR A 2 16.15 -3.17 -7.75
C THR A 2 15.05 -2.97 -6.71
N VAL A 3 15.42 -2.59 -5.48
CA VAL A 3 14.46 -2.28 -4.40
C VAL A 3 13.51 -1.16 -4.81
N GLU A 4 14.03 -0.10 -5.42
CA GLU A 4 13.25 1.07 -5.87
C GLU A 4 12.28 0.69 -7.00
N GLN A 5 12.72 -0.16 -7.94
CA GLN A 5 11.87 -0.66 -9.02
C GLN A 5 10.73 -1.52 -8.48
N LEU A 6 11.02 -2.45 -7.56
CA LEU A 6 10.01 -3.29 -6.91
C LEU A 6 9.02 -2.43 -6.10
N ALA A 7 9.53 -1.49 -5.31
CA ALA A 7 8.71 -0.59 -4.51
C ALA A 7 7.80 0.29 -5.38
N SER A 8 8.30 0.76 -6.53
CA SER A 8 7.49 1.50 -7.50
C SER A 8 6.35 0.65 -8.07
N GLU A 9 6.62 -0.61 -8.43
CA GLU A 9 5.58 -1.52 -8.94
C GLU A 9 4.56 -1.92 -7.87
N ILE A 10 4.99 -2.10 -6.61
CA ILE A 10 4.08 -2.31 -5.48
C ILE A 10 3.16 -1.10 -5.30
N ALA A 11 3.71 0.11 -5.27
CA ALA A 11 2.93 1.34 -5.13
C ALA A 11 1.89 1.51 -6.26
N LYS A 12 2.30 1.26 -7.51
CA LYS A 12 1.37 1.27 -8.66
C LYS A 12 0.26 0.23 -8.49
N GLY A 13 0.59 -0.97 -8.03
CA GLY A 13 -0.38 -2.02 -7.76
C GLY A 13 -1.39 -1.64 -6.68
N LEU A 14 -0.91 -1.10 -5.56
CA LEU A 14 -1.76 -0.62 -4.46
C LEU A 14 -2.76 0.44 -4.92
N ILE A 15 -2.29 1.41 -5.71
CA ILE A 15 -3.10 2.47 -6.30
C ILE A 15 -4.12 1.88 -7.30
N ASN A 16 -3.67 1.04 -8.24
CA ASN A 16 -4.51 0.54 -9.32
C ASN A 16 -5.61 -0.41 -8.84
N THR A 17 -5.29 -1.24 -7.85
CA THR A 17 -6.25 -2.19 -7.25
C THR A 17 -7.17 -1.53 -6.22
N GLY A 18 -6.89 -0.30 -5.80
CA GLY A 18 -7.68 0.43 -4.80
C GLY A 18 -7.62 -0.21 -3.40
N VAL A 19 -6.54 -0.93 -3.10
CA VAL A 19 -6.39 -1.70 -1.85
C VAL A 19 -6.40 -0.80 -0.60
N GLU A 20 -5.84 0.40 -0.70
CA GLU A 20 -5.77 1.34 0.43
C GLU A 20 -6.75 2.51 0.33
N GLY A 21 -7.09 2.95 -0.90
CA GLY A 21 -8.10 3.99 -1.12
C GLY A 21 -7.85 4.84 -2.36
N PRO A 22 -8.76 5.78 -2.67
CA PRO A 22 -8.59 6.74 -3.77
C PRO A 22 -7.63 7.88 -3.40
N PHE A 23 -7.14 8.61 -4.40
CA PHE A 23 -6.20 9.73 -4.22
C PHE A 23 -6.77 10.89 -3.41
N ASP A 24 -8.08 11.14 -3.49
CA ASP A 24 -8.77 12.22 -2.79
C ASP A 24 -9.37 11.78 -1.45
N ALA A 25 -8.95 10.61 -0.95
CA ALA A 25 -9.39 10.13 0.35
C ALA A 25 -8.98 11.12 1.44
N LEU A 26 -9.96 11.51 2.26
CA LEU A 26 -9.77 12.42 3.38
C LEU A 26 -10.77 12.03 4.47
N SER A 27 -10.25 11.73 5.65
CA SER A 27 -11.03 11.45 6.85
C SER A 27 -10.38 12.06 8.09
N CYS A 28 -11.16 12.19 9.16
CA CYS A 28 -10.61 12.50 10.47
C CYS A 28 -10.05 11.21 11.07
N SER A 29 -8.81 11.26 11.57
CA SER A 29 -8.19 10.08 12.16
C SER A 29 -8.95 9.58 13.38
N THR A 30 -8.93 8.27 13.59
CA THR A 30 -9.51 7.66 14.80
C THR A 30 -8.68 7.90 16.05
N ALA A 31 -7.41 8.31 15.91
CA ALA A 31 -6.49 8.55 17.02
C ALA A 31 -6.35 10.03 17.40
N GLY A 32 -7.04 10.96 16.72
CA GLY A 32 -7.11 12.36 17.13
C GLY A 32 -7.66 13.29 16.04
N ASP A 33 -7.73 14.58 16.36
CA ASP A 33 -8.19 15.64 15.44
C ASP A 33 -7.09 16.01 14.43
N TYR A 34 -6.82 15.11 13.49
CA TYR A 34 -5.88 15.37 12.41
C TYR A 34 -6.34 14.69 11.12
N PRO A 35 -5.99 15.26 9.96
CA PRO A 35 -6.40 14.70 8.68
C PRO A 35 -5.62 13.41 8.38
N SER A 36 -6.37 12.43 7.90
CA SER A 36 -5.87 11.18 7.32
C SER A 36 -6.14 11.23 5.82
N VAL A 37 -5.07 11.28 5.01
CA VAL A 37 -5.15 11.72 3.61
C VAL A 37 -4.59 10.74 2.59
N GLY A 38 -5.15 10.77 1.39
CA GLY A 38 -4.62 10.14 0.20
C GLY A 38 -4.73 8.61 0.22
N VAL A 39 -4.12 8.00 -0.81
CA VAL A 39 -4.22 6.56 -1.07
C VAL A 39 -3.79 5.71 0.10
N SER A 40 -2.86 6.16 0.94
CA SER A 40 -2.33 5.39 2.08
C SER A 40 -2.77 5.90 3.45
N GLN A 41 -3.76 6.81 3.48
CA GLN A 41 -4.27 7.38 4.74
C GLN A 41 -3.12 7.95 5.60
N TRP A 42 -2.25 8.76 4.99
CA TRP A 42 -1.11 9.35 5.69
C TRP A 42 -1.61 10.33 6.75
N GLU A 43 -1.01 10.23 7.93
CA GLU A 43 -1.41 10.98 9.13
C GLU A 43 -0.22 11.71 9.76
N GLY A 44 -0.51 12.78 10.49
CA GLY A 44 0.48 13.55 11.27
C GLY A 44 1.68 13.98 10.41
N PRO A 45 2.94 13.77 10.86
CA PRO A 45 4.11 14.18 10.10
C PRO A 45 4.23 13.56 8.70
N ARG A 46 3.63 12.38 8.47
CA ARG A 46 3.61 11.77 7.12
C ARG A 46 2.63 12.50 6.20
N CYS A 47 1.50 12.97 6.74
CA CYS A 47 0.56 13.85 6.03
C CYS A 47 1.24 15.17 5.66
N ASP A 48 1.91 15.82 6.61
CA ASP A 48 2.61 17.08 6.36
C ASP A 48 3.71 16.93 5.30
N ASP A 49 4.50 15.84 5.36
CA ASP A 49 5.50 15.54 4.33
C ASP A 49 4.88 15.37 2.94
N LEU A 50 3.71 14.72 2.82
CA LEU A 50 2.99 14.64 1.54
C LEU A 50 2.56 16.02 1.06
N LEU A 51 1.90 16.79 1.92
CA LEU A 51 1.37 18.11 1.59
C LEU A 51 2.48 19.07 1.16
N GLY A 52 3.65 18.99 1.78
CA GLY A 52 4.81 19.80 1.43
C GLY A 52 5.39 19.51 0.04
N ARG A 53 5.05 18.37 -0.57
CA ARG A 53 5.45 18.01 -1.95
C ARG A 53 4.48 18.55 -3.00
N ILE A 54 3.30 19.01 -2.60
CA ILE A 54 2.24 19.45 -3.52
C ILE A 54 2.19 20.98 -3.51
N PRO A 55 2.26 21.66 -4.67
CA PRO A 55 2.09 23.11 -4.73
C PRO A 55 0.77 23.56 -4.09
N GLY A 56 0.85 24.44 -3.08
CA GLY A 56 -0.31 24.91 -2.30
C GLY A 56 -0.71 23.99 -1.12
N GLY A 57 -0.01 22.89 -0.89
CA GLY A 57 -0.25 22.00 0.24
C GLY A 57 0.24 22.55 1.58
N ASP A 58 1.17 23.51 1.58
CA ASP A 58 1.65 24.23 2.76
C ASP A 58 0.51 24.94 3.52
N HIS A 59 -0.55 25.35 2.81
CA HIS A 59 -1.78 25.90 3.42
C HIS A 59 -2.49 24.93 4.39
N PHE A 60 -2.31 23.62 4.19
CA PHE A 60 -2.97 22.58 4.99
C PHE A 60 -2.05 21.93 6.03
N GLN A 61 -0.73 22.13 5.95
CA GLN A 61 0.23 21.51 6.86
C GLN A 61 -0.01 21.94 8.31
N GLY A 62 0.06 20.97 9.23
CA GLY A 62 -0.08 21.18 10.67
C GLY A 62 -1.47 21.62 11.14
N ARG A 63 -2.46 21.73 10.24
CA ARG A 63 -3.84 22.06 10.61
C ARG A 63 -4.58 20.81 11.07
N SER A 64 -5.46 20.97 12.06
CA SER A 64 -6.33 19.88 12.49
C SER A 64 -7.42 19.62 11.44
N TYR A 65 -8.04 18.43 11.51
CA TYR A 65 -9.16 18.13 10.62
C TYR A 65 -10.32 19.11 10.85
N SER A 66 -10.66 19.36 12.12
CA SER A 66 -11.73 20.28 12.51
C SER A 66 -11.45 21.72 12.06
N ASP A 67 -10.19 22.18 12.07
CA ASP A 67 -9.84 23.52 11.59
C ASP A 67 -10.06 23.69 10.09
N ILE A 68 -9.80 22.64 9.30
CA ILE A 68 -10.04 22.62 7.85
C ILE A 68 -11.54 22.53 7.56
N GLU A 69 -12.26 21.71 8.32
CA GLU A 69 -13.71 21.56 8.23
C GLU A 69 -14.45 22.85 8.57
N ASN A 70 -14.12 23.48 9.70
CA ASN A 70 -14.74 24.72 10.16
C ASN A 70 -14.45 25.90 9.20
N ALA A 71 -13.34 25.86 8.48
CA ALA A 71 -13.03 26.82 7.42
C ALA A 71 -13.78 26.54 6.10
N GLY A 72 -14.44 25.39 5.97
CA GLY A 72 -15.13 24.97 4.74
C GLY A 72 -14.18 24.50 3.63
N GLU A 73 -12.96 24.07 3.97
CA GLU A 73 -11.87 23.84 3.01
C GLU A 73 -11.60 22.35 2.72
N LEU A 74 -12.42 21.42 3.26
CA LEU A 74 -12.23 19.98 3.02
C LEU A 74 -12.25 19.62 1.54
N GLN A 75 -13.13 20.25 0.74
CA GLN A 75 -13.17 20.00 -0.69
C GLN A 75 -11.92 20.53 -1.39
N ALA A 76 -11.40 21.69 -0.99
CA ALA A 76 -10.17 22.24 -1.55
C ALA A 76 -8.97 21.32 -1.27
N LEU A 77 -8.91 20.70 -0.09
CA LEU A 77 -7.89 19.70 0.23
C LEU A 77 -8.06 18.43 -0.63
N LYS A 78 -9.28 17.92 -0.81
CA LYS A 78 -9.55 16.78 -1.71
C LYS A 78 -9.13 17.07 -3.15
N ASP A 79 -9.47 18.25 -3.66
CA ASP A 79 -9.12 18.68 -5.02
C ASP A 79 -7.59 18.82 -5.18
N LEU A 80 -6.90 19.32 -4.16
CA LEU A 80 -5.43 19.38 -4.12
C LEU A 80 -4.82 17.98 -4.21
N LEU A 81 -5.29 17.04 -3.37
CA LEU A 81 -4.82 15.65 -3.34
C LEU A 81 -5.11 14.92 -4.66
N GLY A 82 -6.28 15.16 -5.25
CA GLY A 82 -6.73 14.55 -6.51
C GLY A 82 -6.12 15.18 -7.77
N SER A 83 -5.45 16.33 -7.67
CA SER A 83 -4.76 16.98 -8.80
C SER A 83 -3.61 16.14 -9.36
N ASP A 84 -3.18 16.37 -10.60
CA ASP A 84 -2.04 15.66 -11.21
C ASP A 84 -0.77 15.74 -10.33
N ALA A 85 -0.50 16.91 -9.75
CA ALA A 85 0.62 17.10 -8.83
C ALA A 85 0.42 16.32 -7.52
N GLY A 86 -0.81 16.30 -7.00
CA GLY A 86 -1.19 15.52 -5.83
C GLY A 86 -1.02 14.02 -6.04
N GLN A 87 -1.51 13.49 -7.16
CA GLN A 87 -1.37 12.08 -7.52
C GLN A 87 0.09 11.68 -7.71
N ALA A 88 0.90 12.51 -8.38
CA ALA A 88 2.33 12.26 -8.56
C ALA A 88 3.09 12.24 -7.22
N ALA A 89 2.79 13.18 -6.32
CA ALA A 89 3.39 13.22 -4.98
C ALA A 89 3.02 11.99 -4.14
N GLN A 90 1.74 11.57 -4.20
CA GLN A 90 1.26 10.37 -3.52
C GLN A 90 1.93 9.10 -4.07
N GLN A 91 2.06 8.97 -5.39
CA GLN A 91 2.74 7.83 -6.01
C GLN A 91 4.21 7.76 -5.60
N GLN A 92 4.92 8.90 -5.60
CA GLN A 92 6.32 8.94 -5.18
C GLN A 92 6.47 8.55 -3.71
N LYS A 93 5.66 9.16 -2.82
CA LYS A 93 5.72 8.89 -1.39
C LYS A 93 5.36 7.44 -1.06
N LEU A 94 4.33 6.89 -1.71
CA LEU A 94 3.97 5.48 -1.53
C LEU A 94 5.09 4.55 -2.00
N ALA A 95 5.76 4.87 -3.11
CA ALA A 95 6.92 4.10 -3.55
C ALA A 95 8.08 4.16 -2.54
N GLU A 96 8.32 5.30 -1.90
CA GLU A 96 9.30 5.43 -0.80
C GLU A 96 8.91 4.55 0.40
N ASP A 97 7.63 4.60 0.82
CA ASP A 97 7.12 3.75 1.90
C ASP A 97 7.25 2.25 1.56
N CYS A 98 6.99 1.87 0.31
CA CYS A 98 7.09 0.49 -0.18
C CYS A 98 8.52 -0.05 -0.19
N GLN A 99 9.56 0.79 -0.14
CA GLN A 99 10.94 0.29 0.00
C GLN A 99 11.12 -0.46 1.32
N ASN A 100 10.45 -0.03 2.39
CA ASN A 100 10.45 -0.74 3.66
C ASN A 100 9.80 -2.12 3.52
N TYR A 101 8.73 -2.24 2.71
CA TYR A 101 8.08 -3.52 2.45
C TYR A 101 9.03 -4.48 1.74
N VAL A 102 9.69 -4.01 0.68
CA VAL A 102 10.68 -4.82 -0.06
C VAL A 102 11.82 -5.26 0.85
N ASN A 103 12.41 -4.34 1.62
CA ASN A 103 13.50 -4.66 2.54
C ASN A 103 13.09 -5.71 3.58
N SER A 104 11.89 -5.56 4.17
CA SER A 104 11.33 -6.49 5.16
C SER A 104 11.11 -7.89 4.57
N LEU A 105 10.59 -7.96 3.34
CA LEU A 105 10.30 -9.22 2.64
C LEU A 105 11.56 -9.91 2.10
N GLN A 106 12.62 -9.17 1.74
CA GLN A 106 13.89 -9.73 1.28
C GLN A 106 14.65 -10.51 2.38
N GLU A 107 14.26 -10.36 3.64
CA GLU A 107 14.77 -11.21 4.72
C GLU A 107 14.25 -12.66 4.66
N ILE A 108 13.29 -12.96 3.77
CA ILE A 108 12.77 -14.31 3.51
C ILE A 108 13.52 -14.90 2.32
N GLN A 109 14.14 -16.08 2.50
CA GLN A 109 15.09 -16.62 1.53
C GLN A 109 14.48 -16.87 0.14
N SER A 110 13.21 -17.31 0.07
CA SER A 110 12.52 -17.59 -1.19
C SER A 110 11.83 -16.39 -1.83
N MET A 111 11.89 -15.21 -1.21
CA MET A 111 11.37 -13.97 -1.77
C MET A 111 12.39 -13.31 -2.71
N ASP A 112 12.78 -14.04 -3.77
CA ASP A 112 13.80 -13.64 -4.74
C ASP A 112 13.27 -13.45 -6.18
N GLN A 113 11.97 -13.68 -6.39
CA GLN A 113 11.30 -13.47 -7.67
C GLN A 113 10.45 -12.20 -7.64
N SER A 114 10.52 -11.38 -8.71
CA SER A 114 9.89 -10.05 -8.71
C SER A 114 8.37 -10.12 -8.61
N ARG A 115 7.68 -11.03 -9.31
CA ARG A 115 6.21 -11.11 -9.24
C ARG A 115 5.70 -11.53 -7.85
N PRO A 116 6.16 -12.63 -7.23
CA PRO A 116 5.83 -12.92 -5.83
C PRO A 116 6.20 -11.81 -4.85
N MET A 117 7.34 -11.13 -5.05
CA MET A 117 7.74 -9.97 -4.26
C MET A 117 6.74 -8.82 -4.35
N ILE A 118 6.35 -8.43 -5.57
CA ILE A 118 5.35 -7.37 -5.80
C ILE A 118 4.01 -7.78 -5.19
N TYR A 119 3.58 -9.02 -5.42
CA TYR A 119 2.35 -9.56 -4.83
C TYR A 119 2.37 -9.43 -3.31
N ALA A 120 3.41 -9.92 -2.63
CA ALA A 120 3.54 -9.83 -1.18
C ALA A 120 3.61 -8.39 -0.67
N GLY A 121 4.35 -7.52 -1.38
CA GLY A 121 4.47 -6.10 -1.04
C GLY A 121 3.12 -5.39 -1.06
N MET A 122 2.23 -5.74 -1.99
CA MET A 122 0.86 -5.21 -2.04
C MET A 122 -0.02 -5.66 -0.85
N TRP A 123 0.44 -6.59 -0.01
CA TRP A 123 -0.21 -6.97 1.25
C TRP A 123 0.34 -6.23 2.47
N CYS A 124 1.56 -5.69 2.40
CA CYS A 124 2.24 -5.05 3.52
C CYS A 124 1.56 -3.80 4.12
N PRO A 125 0.68 -3.04 3.44
CA PRO A 125 0.02 -1.91 4.08
C PRO A 125 -0.81 -2.25 5.33
N THR A 126 -1.28 -3.50 5.46
CA THR A 126 -1.94 -3.92 6.71
C THR A 126 -0.96 -4.02 7.87
N SER A 127 0.26 -4.50 7.57
CA SER A 127 1.42 -4.59 8.45
C SER A 127 2.48 -5.44 7.73
N ASP A 128 3.63 -4.86 7.42
CA ASP A 128 4.74 -5.55 6.79
C ASP A 128 5.28 -6.68 7.68
N SER A 129 5.35 -6.45 9.00
CA SER A 129 5.81 -7.46 9.96
C SER A 129 4.86 -8.66 10.08
N VAL A 130 3.54 -8.45 10.03
CA VAL A 130 2.55 -9.55 10.02
C VAL A 130 2.65 -10.35 8.72
N VAL A 131 2.74 -9.67 7.57
CA VAL A 131 2.88 -10.32 6.26
C VAL A 131 4.18 -11.12 6.18
N LYS A 132 5.29 -10.54 6.63
CA LYS A 132 6.58 -11.24 6.69
C LYS A 132 6.50 -12.49 7.56
N ALA A 133 5.97 -12.38 8.78
CA ALA A 133 5.82 -13.52 9.68
C ALA A 133 4.85 -14.59 9.12
N PHE A 134 3.82 -14.18 8.39
CA PHE A 134 2.90 -15.09 7.71
C PHE A 134 3.63 -15.90 6.62
N LEU A 135 4.44 -15.23 5.79
CA LEU A 135 5.20 -15.83 4.69
C LEU A 135 6.33 -16.74 5.20
N GLN A 136 7.14 -16.29 6.17
CA GLN A 136 8.22 -17.10 6.76
C GLN A 136 7.70 -18.44 7.29
N ARG A 137 6.58 -18.42 8.01
CA ARG A 137 5.96 -19.66 8.51
C ARG A 137 5.48 -20.61 7.41
N ARG A 138 5.15 -20.11 6.22
CA ARG A 138 4.75 -20.96 5.09
C ARG A 138 5.96 -21.47 4.33
N GLU A 139 7.02 -20.68 4.21
CA GLU A 139 8.33 -21.18 3.75
C GLU A 139 8.81 -22.34 4.63
N GLU A 140 8.76 -22.20 5.95
CA GLU A 140 9.12 -23.26 6.92
C GLU A 140 8.27 -24.53 6.77
N ARG A 141 7.02 -24.40 6.31
CA ARG A 141 6.11 -25.53 6.02
C ARG A 141 6.30 -26.13 4.63
N GLY A 142 7.22 -25.59 3.82
CA GLY A 142 7.55 -26.09 2.49
C GLY A 142 6.71 -25.52 1.34
N TYR A 143 6.01 -24.40 1.55
CA TYR A 143 5.29 -23.72 0.46
C TYR A 143 6.29 -23.06 -0.49
N ASN A 144 6.01 -23.13 -1.79
CA ASN A 144 6.85 -22.49 -2.81
C ASN A 144 6.47 -21.02 -2.99
N LEU A 145 7.11 -20.12 -2.23
CA LEU A 145 6.85 -18.67 -2.35
C LEU A 145 7.33 -18.07 -3.69
N ARG A 146 8.06 -18.81 -4.51
CA ARG A 146 8.46 -18.38 -5.86
C ARG A 146 7.32 -18.53 -6.89
N ASP A 147 6.25 -19.22 -6.55
CA ASP A 147 5.10 -19.43 -7.42
C ASP A 147 3.97 -18.44 -7.05
N LEU A 148 3.64 -17.55 -7.97
CA LEU A 148 2.60 -16.54 -7.78
C LEU A 148 1.21 -17.16 -7.51
N SER A 149 0.90 -18.32 -8.09
CA SER A 149 -0.38 -19.01 -7.84
C SER A 149 -0.44 -19.58 -6.42
N VAL A 150 0.69 -20.13 -5.95
CA VAL A 150 0.82 -20.59 -4.55
C VAL A 150 0.68 -19.41 -3.60
N MET A 151 1.27 -18.27 -3.92
CA MET A 151 1.10 -17.03 -3.15
C MET A 151 -0.37 -16.63 -3.05
N ARG A 152 -1.08 -16.57 -4.18
CA ARG A 152 -2.52 -16.28 -4.21
C ARG A 152 -3.30 -17.24 -3.31
N ASP A 153 -3.13 -18.54 -3.50
CA ASP A 153 -3.93 -19.55 -2.78
C ASP A 153 -3.69 -19.50 -1.28
N MET A 154 -2.43 -19.28 -0.87
CA MET A 154 -2.08 -19.12 0.53
C MET A 154 -2.77 -17.89 1.16
N PHE A 155 -2.72 -16.72 0.51
CA PHE A 155 -3.40 -15.53 1.04
C PHE A 155 -4.92 -15.67 1.01
N TYR A 156 -5.47 -16.26 -0.05
CA TYR A 156 -6.90 -16.50 -0.23
C TYR A 156 -7.46 -17.43 0.87
N ASN A 157 -6.76 -18.53 1.16
CA ASN A 157 -7.27 -19.57 2.06
C ASN A 157 -6.90 -19.34 3.52
N GLU A 158 -5.73 -18.75 3.80
CA GLU A 158 -5.15 -18.81 5.15
C GLU A 158 -4.96 -17.45 5.82
N TYR A 159 -4.89 -16.34 5.07
CA TYR A 159 -4.48 -15.06 5.66
C TYR A 159 -5.48 -14.53 6.68
N ALA A 160 -6.78 -14.57 6.37
CA ALA A 160 -7.83 -14.07 7.26
C ALA A 160 -7.80 -14.75 8.63
N ASN A 161 -7.63 -16.07 8.67
CA ASN A 161 -7.48 -16.83 9.91
C ASN A 161 -6.15 -16.52 10.61
N ALA A 162 -5.04 -16.46 9.87
CA ALA A 162 -3.74 -16.16 10.45
C ALA A 162 -3.66 -14.75 11.06
N ALA A 163 -4.44 -13.80 10.53
CA ALA A 163 -4.58 -12.43 11.03
C ALA A 163 -5.68 -12.28 12.11
N GLY A 164 -6.40 -13.36 12.47
CA GLY A 164 -7.51 -13.31 13.43
C GLY A 164 -8.66 -12.42 12.99
N CYS A 165 -8.92 -12.40 11.68
CA CYS A 165 -9.87 -11.53 11.00
C CYS A 165 -10.84 -12.33 10.10
N GLU A 166 -11.28 -13.51 10.55
CA GLU A 166 -12.13 -14.42 9.78
C GLU A 166 -13.44 -13.79 9.30
N ASP A 167 -14.00 -12.84 10.07
CA ASP A 167 -15.20 -12.09 9.68
C ASP A 167 -15.00 -11.28 8.38
N TYR A 168 -13.75 -10.99 8.02
CA TYR A 168 -13.37 -10.27 6.80
C TYR A 168 -12.82 -11.20 5.69
N ALA A 169 -12.95 -12.53 5.84
CA ALA A 169 -12.35 -13.50 4.93
C ALA A 169 -12.72 -13.26 3.45
N ALA A 170 -13.99 -12.96 3.16
CA ALA A 170 -14.42 -12.67 1.79
C ALA A 170 -13.71 -11.45 1.18
N GLY A 171 -13.45 -10.41 1.99
CA GLY A 171 -12.69 -9.24 1.55
C GLY A 171 -11.23 -9.59 1.22
N TYR A 172 -10.59 -10.40 2.06
CA TYR A 172 -9.22 -10.87 1.81
C TYR A 172 -9.12 -11.82 0.61
N GLN A 173 -10.12 -12.66 0.38
CA GLN A 173 -10.21 -13.51 -0.81
C GLN A 173 -10.32 -12.70 -2.10
N ASN A 174 -11.16 -11.65 -2.09
CA ASN A 174 -11.26 -10.73 -3.21
C ASN A 174 -9.94 -9.99 -3.45
N ARG A 175 -9.29 -9.50 -2.39
CA ARG A 175 -7.96 -8.88 -2.48
C ARG A 175 -6.92 -9.84 -3.05
N ALA A 176 -6.88 -11.09 -2.60
CA ALA A 176 -5.93 -12.08 -3.11
C ALA A 176 -6.08 -12.30 -4.63
N THR A 177 -7.33 -12.37 -5.08
CA THR A 177 -7.64 -12.53 -6.51
C THR A 177 -7.27 -11.27 -7.30
N ALA A 178 -7.67 -10.09 -6.85
CA ALA A 178 -7.39 -8.82 -7.54
C ALA A 178 -5.88 -8.52 -7.62
N THR A 179 -5.13 -8.75 -6.53
CA THR A 179 -3.67 -8.62 -6.51
C THR A 179 -3.04 -9.62 -7.47
N TYR A 180 -3.51 -10.87 -7.51
CA TYR A 180 -3.00 -11.88 -8.44
C TYR A 180 -3.23 -11.45 -9.89
N ASP A 181 -4.45 -11.05 -10.25
CA ASP A 181 -4.81 -10.66 -11.61
C ASP A 181 -3.98 -9.45 -12.07
N TYR A 182 -3.77 -8.46 -11.20
CA TYR A 182 -2.88 -7.34 -11.48
C TYR A 182 -1.45 -7.82 -11.73
N VAL A 183 -0.87 -8.55 -10.76
CA VAL A 183 0.54 -8.95 -10.81
C VAL A 183 0.82 -9.97 -11.92
N ALA A 184 -0.12 -10.84 -12.28
CA ALA A 184 0.05 -11.79 -13.38
C ALA A 184 0.11 -11.09 -14.74
N ASN A 185 -0.55 -9.94 -14.89
CA ASN A 185 -0.61 -9.17 -16.13
C ASN A 185 0.39 -8.00 -16.20
N LEU A 186 1.19 -7.77 -15.15
CA LEU A 186 2.23 -6.73 -15.16
C LEU A 186 3.25 -6.98 -16.28
N ASP A 187 3.56 -5.96 -17.07
CA ASP A 187 4.67 -5.99 -18.01
C ASP A 187 5.96 -5.52 -17.31
N LEU A 188 6.87 -6.47 -17.08
CA LEU A 188 8.17 -6.24 -16.44
C LEU A 188 9.33 -6.23 -17.46
N SER A 189 9.03 -6.27 -18.76
CA SER A 189 10.05 -6.36 -19.82
C SER A 189 11.00 -5.16 -19.83
N GLN A 190 10.53 -3.98 -19.42
CA GLN A 190 11.35 -2.79 -19.21
C GLN A 190 12.45 -2.97 -18.15
N TYR A 191 12.32 -3.98 -17.28
CA TYR A 191 13.30 -4.36 -16.27
C TYR A 191 14.11 -5.62 -16.65
N GLY A 192 13.89 -6.18 -17.84
CA GLY A 192 14.59 -7.38 -18.32
C GLY A 192 14.02 -8.71 -17.82
N GLU A 193 12.74 -8.74 -17.41
CA GLU A 193 12.02 -9.95 -16.96
C GLU A 193 10.90 -10.39 -17.92
#